data_AF-A0A9D8KIM9-F1
#
_entry.id   AF-A0A9D8KIM9-F1
#
_cell.length_a   1.000
_cell.length_b   1.000
_cell.length_c   1.000
_cell.angle_alpha   90.00
_cell.angle_beta   90.00
_cell.angle_gamma   90.00
#
_symmetry.space_group_name_H-M   'P 1'
#
loop_
_entity.id
_entity.type
_entity.pdbx_description
1 polymer ?
#
loop_
_entity_poly.entity_id
_entity_poly.type
_entity_poly.pdbx_seq_one_letter_code
_entity_poly.pdbx_strand_id
1 'polypeptide(L)'
;MNREEWISYYESINGHKPSVLEIAKAEKDGEIFVLYESSNPSVIDDDSYTSYNENTYTHKNTGRKKIVSVIGMFFRCIWAVLLGLFTVATWIFSIALWIVGFLIHIVSLTLSFIFTFARFY
;
A
#
# COMPACT_ATOMS: atom_id res chain seq x y z
N MET A 1 4.99 6.91 33.08
CA MET A 1 4.55 5.87 34.04
C MET A 1 5.79 5.17 34.61
N ASN A 2 5.75 4.53 35.79
CA ASN A 2 6.94 3.77 36.25
C ASN A 2 7.14 2.52 35.38
N ARG A 3 8.37 2.03 35.27
CA ARG A 3 8.75 0.92 34.38
C ARG A 3 7.95 -0.35 34.69
N GLU A 4 7.82 -0.73 35.95
CA GLU A 4 7.08 -1.93 36.35
C GLU A 4 5.58 -1.82 36.07
N GLU A 5 5.01 -0.63 36.29
CA GLU A 5 3.60 -0.33 36.02
C GLU A 5 3.32 -0.37 34.52
N TRP A 6 4.23 0.19 33.70
CA TRP A 6 4.14 0.13 32.25
C TRP A 6 4.26 -1.30 31.72
N ILE A 7 5.16 -2.12 32.29
CA ILE A 7 5.31 -3.53 31.91
C ILE A 7 4.04 -4.33 32.19
N SER A 8 3.44 -4.13 33.37
CA SER A 8 2.17 -4.77 33.75
C SER A 8 1.02 -4.35 32.82
N TYR A 9 0.94 -3.07 32.52
CA TYR A 9 -0.03 -2.53 31.56
C TYR A 9 0.14 -3.12 30.16
N TYR A 10 1.38 -3.19 29.67
CA TYR A 10 1.72 -3.78 28.38
C TYR A 10 1.30 -5.25 28.29
N GLU A 11 1.61 -6.04 29.32
CA GLU A 11 1.22 -7.45 29.40
C GLU A 11 -0.29 -7.64 29.42
N SER A 12 -1.03 -6.75 30.08
CA SER A 12 -2.50 -6.80 30.12
C SER A 12 -3.17 -6.59 28.77
N ILE A 13 -2.57 -5.76 27.89
CA ILE A 13 -3.12 -5.45 26.56
C ILE A 13 -2.63 -6.46 25.52
N ASN A 14 -1.35 -6.78 25.56
CA ASN A 14 -0.71 -7.55 24.49
C ASN A 14 -0.64 -9.06 24.82
N GLY A 15 -1.01 -9.47 26.03
CA GLY A 15 -1.03 -10.87 26.47
C GLY A 15 0.35 -11.50 26.61
N HIS A 16 1.41 -10.69 26.56
CA HIS A 16 2.79 -11.14 26.74
C HIS A 16 3.64 -10.04 27.40
N LYS A 17 4.70 -10.46 28.08
CA LYS A 17 5.67 -9.52 28.64
C LYS A 17 6.39 -8.74 27.54
N PRO A 18 6.60 -7.43 27.71
CA PRO A 18 7.36 -6.64 26.77
C PRO A 18 8.81 -7.12 26.68
N SER A 19 9.34 -7.11 25.46
CA SER A 19 10.74 -7.39 25.19
C SER A 19 11.63 -6.19 25.54
N VAL A 20 12.93 -6.43 25.72
CA VAL A 20 13.92 -5.37 26.03
C VAL A 20 13.89 -4.23 25.00
N LEU A 21 13.60 -4.54 23.74
CA LEU A 21 13.48 -3.53 22.67
C LEU A 21 12.22 -2.66 22.79
N GLU A 22 11.09 -3.24 23.21
CA GLU A 22 9.84 -2.51 23.40
C GLU A 22 9.94 -1.57 24.60
N ILE A 23 10.63 -2.02 25.65
CA ILE A 23 10.92 -1.20 26.82
C ILE A 23 11.85 -0.04 26.46
N ALA A 24 12.95 -0.30 25.75
CA ALA A 24 13.87 0.75 25.32
C ALA A 24 13.21 1.79 24.39
N LYS A 25 12.26 1.33 23.55
CA LYS A 25 11.46 2.22 22.72
C LYS A 25 10.53 3.09 23.56
N ALA A 26 9.82 2.50 24.53
CA ALA A 26 8.90 3.23 25.42
C ALA A 26 9.63 4.21 26.36
N GLU A 27 10.87 3.92 26.74
CA GLU A 27 11.74 4.86 27.46
C GLU A 27 12.14 6.05 26.57
N LYS A 28 12.49 5.80 25.31
CA LYS A 28 12.82 6.85 24.33
C LYS A 28 11.61 7.72 23.98
N ASP A 29 10.44 7.10 23.86
CA ASP A 29 9.19 7.77 23.51
C ASP A 29 8.56 8.50 24.71
N GLY A 30 9.19 8.42 25.91
CA GLY A 30 8.78 9.12 27.12
C GLY A 30 7.57 8.51 27.83
N GLU A 31 7.16 7.30 27.46
CA GLU A 31 6.05 6.58 28.08
C GLU A 31 6.44 6.03 29.46
N ILE A 32 7.70 5.66 29.61
CA ILE A 32 8.31 5.21 30.87
C ILE A 32 9.17 6.34 31.43
N PHE A 33 8.89 6.76 32.67
CA PHE A 33 9.77 7.67 33.40
C PHE A 33 10.90 6.86 34.01
N VAL A 34 12.07 6.92 33.40
CA VAL A 34 13.29 6.38 34.00
C VAL A 34 13.65 7.29 35.16
N LEU A 35 13.27 6.89 36.38
CA LEU A 35 13.81 7.46 37.60
C LEU A 35 15.30 7.08 37.66
N TYR A 36 16.17 7.92 37.09
CA TYR A 36 17.58 7.85 37.39
C TYR A 36 17.73 8.17 38.87
N GLU A 37 17.96 7.15 39.70
CA GLU A 37 18.47 7.35 41.04
C GLU A 37 19.86 7.99 40.88
N SER A 38 19.88 9.31 41.00
CA SER A 38 21.05 10.17 40.83
C SER A 38 22.14 9.76 41.83
N SER A 39 23.05 8.91 41.39
CA SER A 39 24.37 8.74 41.98
C SER A 39 25.38 9.47 41.07
N ASN A 40 25.91 10.57 41.60
CA ASN A 40 26.89 11.52 41.05
C ASN A 40 27.64 11.15 39.74
N PRO A 41 27.81 12.09 38.79
CA PRO A 41 28.57 11.84 37.58
C PRO A 41 30.07 11.92 37.88
N SER A 42 30.77 10.78 37.93
CA SER A 42 32.22 10.77 37.70
C SER A 42 32.46 10.57 36.21
N VAL A 43 32.92 11.64 35.56
CA VAL A 43 33.49 11.65 34.20
C VAL A 43 34.47 10.48 34.04
N ILE A 44 34.18 9.58 33.11
CA ILE A 44 35.19 8.74 32.46
C ILE A 44 34.85 8.77 30.96
N ASP A 45 35.57 9.62 30.23
CA ASP A 45 35.81 9.42 28.81
C ASP A 45 36.55 8.09 28.68
N ASP A 46 35.97 7.10 28.01
CA ASP A 46 36.77 6.05 27.39
C ASP A 46 36.11 5.52 26.12
N ASP A 47 36.82 5.78 25.03
CA ASP A 47 36.52 5.36 23.68
C ASP A 47 36.69 3.84 23.57
N SER A 48 35.59 3.08 23.60
CA SER A 48 35.66 1.65 23.30
C SER A 48 34.50 1.22 22.40
N TYR A 49 34.76 1.38 21.10
CA TYR A 49 34.13 0.57 20.06
C TYR A 49 34.35 -0.91 20.38
N THR A 50 33.28 -1.63 20.69
CA THR A 50 33.18 -3.03 20.28
C THR A 50 31.82 -3.26 19.61
N SER A 51 31.90 -3.45 18.30
CA SER A 51 30.83 -3.86 17.42
C SER A 51 30.27 -5.21 17.87
N TYR A 52 29.17 -5.22 18.62
CA TYR A 52 28.43 -6.46 18.89
C TYR A 52 27.22 -6.57 17.94
N ASN A 53 27.54 -7.14 16.77
CA ASN A 53 26.73 -8.10 16.02
C ASN A 53 25.36 -7.63 15.49
N GLU A 54 25.40 -6.82 14.43
CA GLU A 54 24.26 -6.41 13.61
C GLU A 54 23.85 -7.49 12.57
N ASN A 55 23.58 -8.73 12.99
CA ASN A 55 23.32 -9.81 12.01
C ASN A 55 21.97 -10.55 12.16
N THR A 56 21.14 -10.25 13.17
CA THR A 56 19.96 -11.10 13.45
C THR A 56 18.61 -10.43 13.17
N TYR A 57 18.54 -9.10 13.06
CA TYR A 57 17.28 -8.37 12.79
C TYR A 57 17.05 -8.06 11.29
N THR A 58 18.09 -8.15 10.47
CA THR A 58 18.08 -7.82 9.03
C THR A 58 17.62 -8.99 8.14
N HIS A 59 17.51 -10.22 8.67
CA HIS A 59 17.09 -11.36 7.87
C HIS A 59 15.55 -11.48 7.75
N LYS A 60 14.80 -11.17 8.82
CA LYS A 60 13.33 -11.29 8.84
C LYS A 60 12.63 -10.25 7.95
N ASN A 61 13.21 -9.06 7.84
CA ASN A 61 12.64 -7.97 7.03
C ASN A 61 12.96 -8.12 5.53
N THR A 62 14.05 -8.80 5.18
CA THR A 62 14.43 -9.07 3.79
C THR A 62 13.48 -10.06 3.13
N GLY A 63 13.04 -11.09 3.86
CA GLY A 63 12.02 -12.04 3.37
C GLY A 63 10.65 -11.38 3.14
N ARG A 64 10.18 -10.55 4.08
CA ARG A 64 8.92 -9.80 3.93
C ARG A 64 8.97 -8.81 2.77
N LYS A 65 10.06 -8.06 2.59
CA LYS A 65 10.24 -7.16 1.45
C LYS A 65 10.23 -7.89 0.11
N LYS A 66 10.88 -9.07 0.02
CA LYS A 66 10.86 -9.90 -1.20
C LYS A 66 9.45 -10.39 -1.54
N ILE A 67 8.68 -10.86 -0.56
CA ILE A 67 7.32 -11.37 -0.80
C ILE A 67 6.38 -10.25 -1.28
N VAL A 68 6.44 -9.08 -0.65
CA VAL A 68 5.62 -7.91 -1.05
C VAL A 68 5.98 -7.43 -2.46
N SER A 69 7.27 -7.44 -2.81
CA SER A 69 7.73 -7.07 -4.15
C SER A 69 7.21 -8.02 -5.24
N VAL A 70 7.24 -9.32 -4.98
CA VAL A 70 6.73 -10.34 -5.91
C VAL A 70 5.21 -10.23 -6.08
N ILE A 71 4.47 -10.04 -4.98
CA ILE A 71 3.01 -9.85 -5.04
C ILE A 71 2.63 -8.59 -5.84
N GLY A 72 3.37 -7.49 -5.66
CA GLY A 72 3.15 -6.26 -6.40
C GLY A 72 3.40 -6.44 -7.90
N MET A 73 4.39 -7.26 -8.28
CA MET A 73 4.67 -7.57 -9.69
C MET A 73 3.51 -8.32 -10.35
N PHE A 74 2.96 -9.33 -9.68
CA PHE A 74 1.78 -10.05 -10.17
C PHE A 74 0.56 -9.13 -10.31
N PHE A 75 0.31 -8.26 -9.33
CA PHE A 75 -0.80 -7.32 -9.40
C PHE A 75 -0.67 -6.37 -10.60
N ARG A 76 0.54 -5.85 -10.86
CA ARG A 76 0.79 -5.00 -12.03
C ARG A 76 0.60 -5.74 -13.35
N CYS A 77 1.04 -6.99 -13.45
CA CYS A 77 0.83 -7.81 -14.64
C CYS A 77 -0.65 -8.10 -14.88
N ILE A 78 -1.38 -8.53 -13.85
CA ILE A 78 -2.83 -8.80 -13.93
C ILE A 78 -3.57 -7.52 -14.33
N TRP A 79 -3.23 -6.39 -13.72
CA TRP A 79 -3.83 -5.11 -14.03
C TRP A 79 -3.57 -4.66 -15.48
N ALA A 80 -2.34 -4.85 -15.98
CA ALA A 80 -2.00 -4.54 -17.37
C ALA A 80 -2.78 -5.41 -18.36
N VAL A 81 -2.94 -6.71 -18.06
CA VAL A 81 -3.74 -7.63 -18.88
C VAL A 81 -5.22 -7.23 -18.87
N LEU A 82 -5.78 -6.91 -17.69
CA LEU A 82 -7.16 -6.44 -17.56
C LEU A 82 -7.40 -5.15 -18.35
N LEU A 83 -6.50 -4.17 -18.25
CA LEU A 83 -6.57 -2.93 -19.02
C LEU A 83 -6.50 -3.22 -20.52
N GLY A 84 -5.58 -4.08 -20.96
CA GLY A 84 -5.46 -4.45 -22.37
C GLY A 84 -6.73 -5.09 -22.91
N LEU A 85 -7.29 -6.06 -22.19
CA LEU A 85 -8.56 -6.71 -22.56
C LEU A 85 -9.72 -5.71 -22.57
N PHE A 86 -9.79 -4.82 -21.59
CA PHE A 86 -10.81 -3.78 -21.52
C PHE A 86 -10.71 -2.82 -22.70
N THR A 87 -9.51 -2.36 -23.07
CA THR A 87 -9.30 -1.48 -24.23
C THR A 87 -9.73 -2.14 -25.54
N VAL A 88 -9.41 -3.43 -25.72
CA VAL A 88 -9.84 -4.16 -26.92
C VAL A 88 -11.37 -4.29 -26.95
N ALA A 89 -12.00 -4.63 -25.83
CA ALA A 89 -13.45 -4.74 -25.73
C ALA A 89 -14.15 -3.40 -26.03
N THR A 90 -13.67 -2.29 -25.46
CA THR A 90 -14.25 -0.96 -25.71
C THR A 90 -14.04 -0.51 -27.16
N TRP A 91 -12.90 -0.84 -27.76
CA TRP A 91 -12.65 -0.56 -29.17
C TRP A 91 -13.62 -1.31 -30.10
N ILE A 92 -13.83 -2.61 -29.88
CA ILE A 92 -14.81 -3.41 -30.64
C ILE A 92 -16.22 -2.86 -30.46
N PHE A 93 -16.61 -2.54 -29.22
CA PHE A 93 -17.92 -1.97 -28.92
C PHE A 93 -18.12 -0.61 -29.62
N SER A 94 -17.08 0.23 -29.65
CA SER A 94 -17.11 1.51 -30.35
C SER A 94 -17.32 1.33 -31.86
N ILE A 95 -16.65 0.36 -32.49
CA ILE A 95 -16.87 0.02 -33.90
C ILE A 95 -18.31 -0.44 -34.13
N ALA A 96 -18.85 -1.30 -33.27
CA ALA A 96 -20.23 -1.77 -33.38
C ALA A 96 -21.22 -0.61 -33.31
N LEU A 97 -21.05 0.31 -32.35
CA LEU A 97 -21.88 1.51 -32.25
C LEU A 97 -21.78 2.40 -33.49
N TRP A 98 -20.58 2.54 -34.06
CA TRP A 98 -20.37 3.31 -35.27
C TRP A 98 -21.13 2.72 -36.46
N ILE A 99 -21.10 1.39 -36.64
CA ILE A 99 -21.85 0.68 -37.68
C ILE A 99 -23.35 0.90 -37.51
N VAL A 100 -23.87 0.73 -36.28
CA VAL A 100 -25.29 0.95 -35.99
C VAL A 100 -25.70 2.39 -36.29
N GLY A 101 -24.91 3.36 -35.85
CA GLY A 101 -25.15 4.79 -36.14
C GLY A 101 -25.14 5.09 -37.64
N PHE A 102 -24.22 4.49 -38.39
CA PHE A 102 -24.14 4.63 -39.84
C PHE A 102 -25.40 4.09 -40.55
N LEU A 103 -25.90 2.92 -40.12
CA LEU A 103 -27.15 2.36 -40.66
C LEU A 103 -28.35 3.26 -40.39
N ILE A 104 -28.46 3.81 -39.17
CA ILE A 104 -29.51 4.77 -38.81
C ILE A 104 -29.42 6.00 -39.73
N HIS A 105 -28.22 6.50 -39.99
CA HIS A 105 -28.00 7.63 -40.89
C HIS A 105 -28.45 7.35 -42.31
N ILE A 106 -28.14 6.16 -42.87
CA ILE A 106 -28.59 5.76 -44.21
C ILE A 106 -30.11 5.71 -44.27
N VAL A 107 -30.75 5.08 -43.28
CA VAL A 107 -32.22 4.97 -43.24
C VAL A 107 -32.85 6.36 -43.13
N SER A 108 -32.31 7.22 -42.28
CA SER A 108 -32.78 8.60 -42.12
C SER A 108 -32.65 9.38 -43.44
N LEU A 109 -31.51 9.29 -44.12
CA LEU A 109 -31.29 9.95 -45.41
C LEU A 109 -32.26 9.44 -46.49
N THR A 110 -32.51 8.13 -46.51
CA THR A 110 -33.46 7.50 -47.44
C THR A 110 -34.88 7.98 -47.19
N LEU A 111 -35.33 8.02 -45.92
CA LEU A 111 -36.65 8.53 -45.56
C LEU A 111 -36.80 10.02 -45.89
N SER A 112 -35.77 10.83 -45.60
CA SER A 112 -35.76 12.25 -45.97
C SER A 112 -35.88 12.44 -47.49
N PHE A 113 -35.13 11.67 -48.27
CA PHE A 113 -35.19 11.72 -49.74
C PHE A 113 -36.60 11.37 -50.25
N ILE A 114 -37.20 10.28 -49.76
CA ILE A 114 -38.56 9.88 -50.14
C ILE A 114 -39.57 10.98 -49.79
N PHE A 115 -39.49 11.54 -48.58
CA PHE A 115 -40.41 12.59 -48.13
C PHE A 115 -40.27 13.87 -48.97
N THR A 116 -39.03 14.23 -49.35
CA THR A 116 -38.78 15.34 -50.27
C THR A 116 -39.45 15.10 -51.61
N PHE A 117 -39.25 13.93 -52.23
CA PHE A 117 -39.89 13.61 -53.52
C PHE A 117 -41.41 13.56 -53.43
N ALA A 118 -41.97 12.96 -52.37
CA ALA A 118 -43.41 12.90 -52.15
C ALA A 118 -44.06 14.29 -51.95
N ARG A 119 -43.29 15.30 -51.53
CA ARG A 119 -43.78 16.69 -51.41
C ARG A 119 -43.84 17.42 -52.75
N PHE A 120 -43.06 17.01 -53.74
CA PHE A 120 -42.96 17.66 -55.04
C PHE A 120 -43.86 17.03 -56.12
N TYR A 121 -44.53 15.92 -55.81
CA TYR A 121 -45.50 15.22 -56.67
C TYR A 121 -46.91 15.39 -56.10
#